data_AF-A0AAV4ZKK4-F1
#
_entry.id   AF-A0AAV4ZKK4-F1
#
_cell.length_a   1.000
_cell.length_b   1.000
_cell.length_c   1.000
_cell.angle_alpha   90.00
_cell.angle_beta   90.00
_cell.angle_gamma   90.00
#
_symmetry.space_group_name_H-M   'P 1'
#
loop_
_entity.id
_entity.type
_entity.pdbx_description
1 polymer ?
#
loop_
_entity_poly.entity_id
_entity_poly.type
_entity_poly.pdbx_seq_one_letter_code
_entity_poly.pdbx_strand_id
1 'polypeptide(L)'
;MVGGDNAMARADTICSAGGYLGLRANFAPPPQTGCPVIEDPLKDRPAPPIGSCLSIPTSANKRGDTSRNEVDQSVALEPGTYCGGLRITKKATVTLRPGIYVMKDGPLVVDQKASVSGDGVAFYFTGDRAGLLFSKGSTVSLAAPASGVMAGLLMMEERGVNNPVDPVATLLGVVGNVVGGVTGLATGLVTDEELPPTPTPPLLGAAQPMRTYRIISDNARTMLGTIYLPAGRVVIDADKPVADRSAYTVVVARQVNLYEGPNLYLNANYDQTSVPVPKGVGPLSGRLMLSQ
;
A
#
# COMPACT_ATOMS: atom_id res chain seq x y z
N MET A 1 -17.78 -2.35 -2.26
CA MET A 1 -17.08 -1.09 -2.58
C MET A 1 -17.87 0.06 -1.97
N VAL A 2 -17.19 1.07 -1.41
CA VAL A 2 -17.82 2.27 -0.83
C VAL A 2 -17.26 3.49 -1.55
N GLY A 3 -18.12 4.28 -2.18
CA GLY A 3 -17.78 5.59 -2.73
C GLY A 3 -18.52 6.69 -1.97
N GLY A 4 -17.79 7.61 -1.35
CA GLY A 4 -18.32 8.83 -0.72
C GLY A 4 -18.01 10.07 -1.55
N ASP A 5 -18.82 11.12 -1.40
CA ASP A 5 -18.61 12.45 -2.00
C ASP A 5 -18.35 12.44 -3.52
N ASN A 6 -17.52 13.40 -4.01
CA ASN A 6 -17.13 13.58 -5.42
C ASN A 6 -16.15 12.49 -5.94
N ALA A 7 -15.95 11.39 -5.22
CA ALA A 7 -15.05 10.32 -5.65
C ALA A 7 -15.64 9.51 -6.81
N MET A 8 -14.92 9.43 -7.93
CA MET A 8 -15.34 8.67 -9.11
C MET A 8 -14.35 7.53 -9.41
N ALA A 9 -14.84 6.30 -9.43
CA ALA A 9 -14.08 5.14 -9.90
C ALA A 9 -14.33 4.92 -11.41
N ARG A 10 -13.29 5.06 -12.23
CA ARG A 10 -13.32 4.78 -13.67
C ARG A 10 -12.51 3.53 -13.99
N ALA A 11 -13.11 2.60 -14.73
CA ALA A 11 -12.45 1.39 -15.22
C ALA A 11 -13.14 0.92 -16.52
N ASP A 12 -12.53 -0.02 -17.24
CA ASP A 12 -13.23 -0.68 -18.36
C ASP A 12 -14.33 -1.61 -17.85
N THR A 13 -14.16 -2.17 -16.66
CA THR A 13 -15.14 -3.04 -16.01
C THR A 13 -15.03 -2.91 -14.50
N ILE A 14 -16.18 -2.84 -13.82
CA ILE A 14 -16.25 -2.85 -12.36
C ILE A 14 -17.14 -4.03 -11.96
N CYS A 15 -16.58 -5.01 -11.24
CA CYS A 15 -17.26 -6.25 -10.84
C CYS A 15 -17.15 -6.44 -9.33
N SER A 16 -18.24 -6.77 -8.65
CA SER A 16 -18.31 -7.07 -7.22
C SER A 16 -18.96 -8.44 -7.03
N ALA A 17 -18.32 -9.32 -6.25
CA ALA A 17 -18.93 -10.60 -5.87
C ALA A 17 -20.13 -10.42 -4.92
N GLY A 18 -20.12 -9.34 -4.14
CA GLY A 18 -21.23 -8.90 -3.31
C GLY A 18 -21.98 -7.72 -3.94
N GLY A 19 -22.27 -6.71 -3.11
CA GLY A 19 -22.89 -5.45 -3.52
C GLY A 19 -21.91 -4.27 -3.65
N TYR A 20 -22.45 -3.08 -3.88
CA TYR A 20 -21.74 -1.80 -3.83
C TYR A 20 -22.58 -0.76 -3.07
N LEU A 21 -21.91 0.19 -2.40
CA LEU A 21 -22.51 1.29 -1.64
C LEU A 21 -22.00 2.63 -2.22
N GLY A 22 -22.90 3.54 -2.56
CA GLY A 22 -22.61 4.82 -3.21
C GLY A 22 -23.55 5.10 -4.40
N LEU A 23 -23.62 6.36 -4.85
CA LEU A 23 -24.44 6.74 -6.00
C LEU A 23 -23.84 6.17 -7.30
N ARG A 24 -24.70 5.82 -8.27
CA ARG A 24 -24.24 5.34 -9.60
C ARG A 24 -23.30 6.32 -10.32
N ALA A 25 -23.38 7.62 -10.00
CA ALA A 25 -22.50 8.64 -10.55
C ALA A 25 -21.03 8.49 -10.12
N ASN A 26 -20.77 7.74 -9.05
CA ASN A 26 -19.43 7.55 -8.49
C ASN A 26 -18.68 6.37 -9.14
N PHE A 27 -19.29 5.71 -10.12
CA PHE A 27 -18.73 4.53 -10.80
C PHE A 27 -19.00 4.59 -12.30
N ALA A 28 -17.97 4.45 -13.12
CA ALA A 28 -18.09 4.39 -14.57
C ALA A 28 -17.20 3.26 -15.14
N PRO A 29 -17.79 2.16 -15.66
CA PRO A 29 -19.22 1.87 -15.75
C PRO A 29 -19.86 1.53 -14.38
N PRO A 30 -21.20 1.48 -14.28
CA PRO A 30 -21.87 1.00 -13.08
C PRO A 30 -21.37 -0.41 -12.66
N PRO A 31 -21.15 -0.67 -11.36
CA PRO A 31 -20.63 -1.95 -10.91
C PRO A 31 -21.61 -3.10 -11.21
N GLN A 32 -21.09 -4.19 -11.77
CA GLN A 32 -21.81 -5.47 -11.84
C GLN A 32 -21.72 -6.18 -10.48
N THR A 33 -22.81 -6.78 -10.04
CA THR A 33 -22.89 -7.52 -8.77
C THR A 33 -23.06 -9.01 -9.03
N GLY A 34 -22.70 -9.86 -8.06
CA GLY A 34 -22.81 -11.32 -8.19
C GLY A 34 -21.71 -11.94 -9.05
N CYS A 35 -20.57 -11.24 -9.20
CA CYS A 35 -19.42 -11.77 -9.91
C CYS A 35 -18.82 -12.98 -9.17
N PRO A 36 -18.19 -13.94 -9.89
CA PRO A 36 -17.43 -14.99 -9.24
C PRO A 36 -16.39 -14.39 -8.29
N VAL A 37 -16.23 -14.98 -7.11
CA VAL A 37 -15.12 -14.61 -6.23
C VAL A 37 -13.83 -14.98 -6.96
N ILE A 38 -13.02 -13.97 -7.25
CA ILE A 38 -11.69 -14.18 -7.80
C ILE A 38 -10.82 -14.67 -6.64
N GLU A 39 -10.43 -15.94 -6.70
CA GLU A 39 -9.37 -16.51 -5.86
C GLU A 39 -8.13 -15.63 -5.95
N ASP A 40 -7.40 -15.48 -4.84
CA ASP A 40 -6.20 -14.64 -4.81
C ASP A 40 -5.24 -15.03 -5.96
N PRO A 41 -5.11 -14.16 -7.00
CA PRO A 41 -4.41 -14.52 -8.23
C PRO A 41 -2.91 -14.66 -8.03
N LEU A 42 -2.38 -14.17 -6.90
CA LEU A 42 -0.98 -14.16 -6.56
C LEU A 42 -0.68 -15.05 -5.35
N LYS A 43 -1.60 -15.97 -4.99
CA LYS A 43 -1.45 -16.84 -3.81
C LYS A 43 -0.25 -17.77 -3.83
N ASP A 44 0.21 -18.14 -5.02
CA ASP A 44 1.35 -19.03 -5.20
C ASP A 44 2.68 -18.27 -5.38
N ARG A 45 2.65 -16.93 -5.35
CA ARG A 45 3.88 -16.12 -5.40
C ARG A 45 4.67 -16.33 -4.10
N PRO A 46 5.94 -16.79 -4.19
CA PRO A 46 6.77 -17.01 -3.01
C PRO A 46 7.19 -15.69 -2.38
N ALA A 47 7.33 -15.68 -1.06
CA ALA A 47 7.96 -14.57 -0.36
C ALA A 47 9.46 -14.51 -0.69
N PRO A 48 10.07 -13.31 -0.75
CA PRO A 48 11.52 -13.19 -0.88
C PRO A 48 12.24 -13.65 0.39
N PRO A 49 13.54 -14.03 0.29
CA PRO A 49 14.33 -14.40 1.45
C PRO A 49 14.50 -13.20 2.39
N ILE A 50 14.31 -13.42 3.68
CA ILE A 50 14.50 -12.41 4.73
C ILE A 50 15.89 -12.60 5.32
N GLY A 51 16.82 -11.72 4.98
CA GLY A 51 18.19 -11.72 5.51
C GLY A 51 18.30 -11.12 6.92
N SER A 52 19.52 -11.11 7.46
CA SER A 52 19.85 -10.38 8.69
C SER A 52 19.56 -8.89 8.55
N CYS A 53 19.28 -8.22 9.68
CA CYS A 53 19.06 -6.79 9.72
C CYS A 53 20.29 -6.02 9.19
N LEU A 54 20.08 -5.19 8.18
CA LEU A 54 21.06 -4.27 7.64
C LEU A 54 20.94 -2.92 8.36
N SER A 55 22.08 -2.32 8.70
CA SER A 55 22.12 -0.94 9.19
C SER A 55 22.24 0.03 8.03
N ILE A 56 21.54 1.16 8.09
CA ILE A 56 21.76 2.28 7.16
C ILE A 56 23.21 2.80 7.29
N PRO A 57 23.79 3.36 6.21
CA PRO A 57 25.13 3.95 6.30
C PRO A 57 25.11 5.15 7.24
N THR A 58 26.20 5.38 7.99
CA THR A 58 26.30 6.52 8.92
C THR A 58 26.13 7.87 8.22
N SER A 59 26.49 7.95 6.93
CA SER A 59 26.27 9.13 6.09
C SER A 59 24.80 9.43 5.80
N ALA A 60 23.88 8.50 6.04
CA ALA A 60 22.44 8.68 5.85
C ALA A 60 21.80 9.59 6.92
N ASN A 61 22.47 9.76 8.06
CA ASN A 61 21.98 10.55 9.18
C ASN A 61 23.02 11.60 9.57
N LYS A 62 22.64 12.87 9.70
CA LYS A 62 23.54 13.97 10.06
C LYS A 62 24.29 13.74 11.39
N ARG A 63 23.67 13.00 12.32
CA ARG A 63 24.27 12.66 13.63
C ARG A 63 25.04 11.34 13.62
N GLY A 64 25.04 10.62 12.50
CA GLY A 64 25.61 9.27 12.40
C GLY A 64 24.80 8.20 13.16
N ASP A 65 23.58 8.52 13.62
CA ASP A 65 22.72 7.58 14.34
C ASP A 65 22.01 6.64 13.35
N THR A 66 22.37 5.35 13.39
CA THR A 66 21.80 4.30 12.55
C THR A 66 20.79 3.42 13.29
N SER A 67 20.58 3.65 14.60
CA SER A 67 19.79 2.76 15.47
C SER A 67 18.28 2.76 15.14
N ARG A 68 17.78 3.85 14.55
CA ARG A 68 16.36 4.07 14.24
C ARG A 68 16.03 4.03 12.76
N ASN A 69 16.98 3.66 11.89
CA ASN A 69 16.83 3.70 10.43
C ASN A 69 16.22 5.03 9.92
N GLU A 70 16.63 6.15 10.51
CA GLU A 70 16.21 7.49 10.09
C GLU A 70 17.23 8.08 9.12
N VAL A 71 16.79 8.33 7.88
CA VAL A 71 17.57 8.92 6.81
C VAL A 71 17.16 10.38 6.65
N ASP A 72 18.10 11.29 6.92
CA ASP A 72 17.91 12.74 6.78
C ASP A 72 18.93 13.42 5.84
N GLN A 73 19.82 12.63 5.24
CA GLN A 73 20.77 13.06 4.22
C GLN A 73 20.48 12.41 2.86
N SER A 74 21.02 12.98 1.79
CA SER A 74 20.91 12.41 0.45
C SER A 74 21.93 11.29 0.27
N VAL A 75 21.45 10.06 0.06
CA VAL A 75 22.29 8.86 0.05
C VAL A 75 21.67 7.77 -0.83
N ALA A 76 22.51 6.87 -1.34
CA ALA A 76 22.05 5.64 -1.95
C ALA A 76 21.91 4.54 -0.88
N LEU A 77 20.80 3.81 -0.87
CA LEU A 77 20.59 2.68 0.02
C LEU A 77 20.72 1.36 -0.75
N GLU A 78 21.37 0.38 -0.13
CA GLU A 78 21.52 -0.97 -0.66
C GLU A 78 20.29 -1.83 -0.34
N PRO A 79 19.93 -2.82 -1.19
CA PRO A 79 18.87 -3.77 -0.87
C PRO A 79 19.24 -4.61 0.36
N GLY A 80 18.23 -5.00 1.14
CA GLY A 80 18.42 -5.74 2.38
C GLY A 80 17.22 -5.67 3.33
N THR A 81 17.40 -6.21 4.54
CA THR A 81 16.36 -6.24 5.57
C THR A 81 16.50 -5.04 6.53
N TYR A 82 15.52 -4.15 6.52
CA TYR A 82 15.41 -3.01 7.43
C TYR A 82 14.49 -3.35 8.60
N CYS A 83 15.10 -3.75 9.71
CA CYS A 83 14.38 -4.11 10.93
C CYS A 83 13.97 -2.86 11.71
N GLY A 84 12.71 -2.80 12.16
CA GLY A 84 12.13 -1.60 12.75
C GLY A 84 11.64 -0.56 11.72
N GLY A 85 11.65 -0.92 10.44
CA GLY A 85 11.22 -0.04 9.35
C GLY A 85 12.34 0.87 8.83
N LEU A 86 11.95 1.82 7.98
CA LEU A 86 12.84 2.80 7.36
C LEU A 86 12.10 4.13 7.26
N ARG A 87 12.66 5.21 7.81
CA ARG A 87 12.08 6.56 7.74
C ARG A 87 13.00 7.48 6.96
N ILE A 88 12.50 8.00 5.85
CA ILE A 88 13.18 8.99 5.02
C ILE A 88 12.50 10.34 5.26
N THR A 89 13.25 11.33 5.75
CA THR A 89 12.69 12.55 6.34
C THR A 89 13.54 13.79 6.04
N LYS A 90 13.16 14.96 6.57
CA LYS A 90 13.88 16.24 6.52
C LYS A 90 14.45 16.62 5.13
N LYS A 91 13.65 16.45 4.05
CA LYS A 91 14.07 16.73 2.66
C LYS A 91 15.23 15.87 2.13
N ALA A 92 15.51 14.73 2.76
CA ALA A 92 16.47 13.76 2.24
C ALA A 92 16.07 13.29 0.83
N THR A 93 17.07 13.06 -0.02
CA THR A 93 16.87 12.45 -1.34
C THR A 93 17.55 11.09 -1.37
N VAL A 94 16.75 10.03 -1.34
CA VAL A 94 17.24 8.65 -1.30
C VAL A 94 17.10 8.00 -2.66
N THR A 95 18.19 7.39 -3.13
CA THR A 95 18.18 6.53 -4.31
C THR A 95 18.37 5.08 -3.88
N LEU A 96 17.40 4.24 -4.21
CA LEU A 96 17.44 2.82 -3.94
C LEU A 96 18.14 2.13 -5.11
N ARG A 97 19.15 1.32 -4.80
CA ARG A 97 19.76 0.44 -5.79
C ARG A 97 18.80 -0.70 -6.15
N PRO A 98 18.88 -1.25 -7.38
CA PRO A 98 18.03 -2.37 -7.77
C PRO A 98 18.16 -3.54 -6.78
N GLY A 99 17.02 -4.09 -6.35
CA GLY A 99 16.98 -5.18 -5.39
C GLY A 99 15.75 -5.19 -4.50
N ILE A 100 15.78 -6.04 -3.46
CA ILE A 100 14.64 -6.27 -2.57
C ILE A 100 14.90 -5.61 -1.22
N TYR A 101 13.97 -4.78 -0.79
CA TYR A 101 13.96 -4.06 0.47
C TYR A 101 12.90 -4.67 1.39
N VAL A 102 13.34 -5.41 2.41
CA VAL A 102 12.44 -6.04 3.36
C VAL A 102 12.22 -5.11 4.55
N MET A 103 10.98 -4.67 4.76
CA MET A 103 10.55 -3.91 5.93
C MET A 103 10.06 -4.89 6.99
N LYS A 104 10.90 -5.17 7.98
CA LYS A 104 10.62 -6.13 9.04
C LYS A 104 10.23 -5.41 10.33
N ASP A 105 9.03 -5.69 10.83
CA ASP A 105 8.51 -5.17 12.11
C ASP A 105 8.60 -3.64 12.25
N GLY A 106 8.40 -2.92 11.15
CA GLY A 106 8.25 -1.47 11.13
C GLY A 106 7.93 -0.93 9.74
N PRO A 107 7.44 0.32 9.67
CA PRO A 107 6.91 0.87 8.43
C PRO A 107 7.99 1.46 7.52
N LEU A 108 7.68 1.55 6.22
CA LEU A 108 8.37 2.46 5.30
C LEU A 108 7.67 3.82 5.35
N VAL A 109 8.39 4.85 5.78
CA VAL A 109 7.86 6.21 5.92
C VAL A 109 8.68 7.17 5.08
N VAL A 110 8.01 7.96 4.25
CA VAL A 110 8.59 9.10 3.53
C VAL A 110 7.79 10.34 3.89
N ASP A 111 8.41 11.25 4.64
CA ASP A 111 7.74 12.43 5.19
C ASP A 111 8.60 13.70 5.06
N GLN A 112 8.09 14.82 5.56
CA GLN A 112 8.82 16.09 5.65
C GLN A 112 9.53 16.51 4.34
N LYS A 113 8.83 16.39 3.21
CA LYS A 113 9.32 16.74 1.86
C LYS A 113 10.53 15.91 1.38
N ALA A 114 10.75 14.73 1.95
CA ALA A 114 11.74 13.80 1.46
C ALA A 114 11.33 13.14 0.13
N SER A 115 12.34 12.63 -0.59
CA SER A 115 12.18 12.00 -1.89
C SER A 115 12.81 10.62 -1.89
N VAL A 116 12.13 9.65 -2.51
CA VAL A 116 12.66 8.30 -2.75
C VAL A 116 12.50 7.94 -4.22
N SER A 117 13.57 7.42 -4.82
CA SER A 117 13.56 6.92 -6.18
C SER A 117 14.29 5.59 -6.30
N GLY A 118 13.87 4.74 -7.23
CA GLY A 118 14.53 3.47 -7.51
C GLY A 118 13.96 2.79 -8.75
N ASP A 119 14.84 2.17 -9.53
CA ASP A 119 14.48 1.32 -10.67
C ASP A 119 14.93 -0.11 -10.38
N GLY A 120 14.07 -1.08 -10.70
CA GLY A 120 14.25 -2.48 -10.36
C GLY A 120 14.21 -2.77 -8.86
N VAL A 121 13.34 -2.07 -8.12
CA VAL A 121 13.22 -2.17 -6.66
C VAL A 121 11.90 -2.79 -6.24
N ALA A 122 11.95 -3.62 -5.21
CA ALA A 122 10.79 -4.30 -4.65
C ALA A 122 10.76 -4.17 -3.14
N PHE A 123 9.57 -3.95 -2.57
CA PHE A 123 9.37 -3.88 -1.12
C PHE A 123 8.62 -5.10 -0.63
N TYR A 124 9.13 -5.71 0.44
CA TYR A 124 8.44 -6.80 1.14
C TYR A 124 8.15 -6.41 2.59
N PHE A 125 6.89 -6.49 3.00
CA PHE A 125 6.44 -6.07 4.33
C PHE A 125 6.10 -7.29 5.20
N THR A 126 6.74 -7.41 6.37
CA THR A 126 6.57 -8.56 7.27
C THR A 126 6.56 -8.12 8.74
N GLY A 127 5.79 -8.83 9.57
CA GLY A 127 5.57 -8.48 10.97
C GLY A 127 4.39 -7.53 11.20
N ASP A 128 4.03 -7.34 12.47
CA ASP A 128 2.80 -6.64 12.89
C ASP A 128 2.89 -5.11 12.74
N ARG A 129 4.10 -4.55 12.79
CA ARG A 129 4.33 -3.10 12.64
C ARG A 129 4.70 -2.68 11.22
N ALA A 130 4.70 -3.60 10.27
CA ALA A 130 4.96 -3.27 8.88
C ALA A 130 3.79 -2.49 8.27
N GLY A 131 4.10 -1.59 7.37
CA GLY A 131 3.13 -0.70 6.73
C GLY A 131 3.84 0.36 5.92
N LEU A 132 3.08 1.29 5.37
CA LEU A 132 3.61 2.32 4.51
C LEU A 132 2.93 3.67 4.75
N LEU A 133 3.73 4.73 4.76
CA LEU A 133 3.25 6.10 4.78
C LEU A 133 4.08 6.97 3.84
N PHE A 134 3.46 7.41 2.74
CA PHE A 134 3.97 8.50 1.92
C PHE A 134 3.17 9.75 2.24
N SER A 135 3.76 10.69 2.97
CA SER A 135 3.09 11.93 3.39
C SER A 135 2.89 12.89 2.22
N LYS A 136 1.91 13.81 2.32
CA LYS A 136 1.52 14.75 1.27
C LYS A 136 2.68 15.42 0.51
N GLY A 137 3.68 15.93 1.23
CA GLY A 137 4.82 16.62 0.63
C GLY A 137 5.94 15.74 0.07
N SER A 138 5.87 14.41 0.22
CA SER A 138 6.92 13.50 -0.25
C SER A 138 6.91 13.34 -1.77
N THR A 139 8.03 12.90 -2.36
CA THR A 139 8.14 12.56 -3.79
C THR A 139 8.54 11.10 -3.94
N VAL A 140 7.80 10.36 -4.77
CA VAL A 140 7.98 8.91 -4.93
C VAL A 140 8.05 8.55 -6.41
N SER A 141 9.12 7.87 -6.80
CA SER A 141 9.29 7.35 -8.16
C SER A 141 9.94 5.96 -8.12
N LEU A 142 9.11 4.91 -8.24
CA LEU A 142 9.55 3.54 -8.06
C LEU A 142 9.12 2.65 -9.23
N ALA A 143 10.01 1.76 -9.66
CA ALA A 143 9.71 0.72 -10.64
C ALA A 143 10.11 -0.66 -10.13
N ALA A 144 9.20 -1.63 -10.26
CA ALA A 144 9.41 -3.00 -9.86
C ALA A 144 10.52 -3.69 -10.69
N PRO A 145 11.19 -4.73 -10.15
CA PRO A 145 12.20 -5.48 -10.89
C PRO A 145 11.61 -6.24 -12.07
N ALA A 146 12.39 -6.35 -13.14
CA ALA A 146 12.02 -7.12 -14.33
C ALA A 146 12.22 -8.65 -14.15
N SER A 147 13.03 -9.06 -13.17
CA SER A 147 13.41 -10.46 -12.95
C SER A 147 13.52 -10.79 -11.45
N GLY A 148 13.67 -12.09 -11.14
CA GLY A 148 13.77 -12.59 -9.77
C GLY A 148 12.42 -12.90 -9.13
N VAL A 149 12.44 -13.29 -7.84
CA VAL A 149 11.23 -13.72 -7.10
C VAL A 149 10.16 -12.62 -7.01
N MET A 150 10.58 -11.35 -7.03
CA MET A 150 9.72 -10.18 -7.01
C MET A 150 9.46 -9.58 -8.40
N ALA A 151 9.78 -10.28 -9.50
CA ALA A 151 9.60 -9.74 -10.86
C ALA A 151 8.16 -9.24 -11.08
N GLY A 152 8.00 -7.96 -11.40
CA GLY A 152 6.68 -7.33 -11.59
C GLY A 152 5.94 -6.93 -10.31
N LEU A 153 6.49 -7.22 -9.13
CA LEU A 153 5.94 -6.86 -7.82
C LEU A 153 6.71 -5.67 -7.25
N LEU A 154 6.06 -4.51 -7.20
CA LEU A 154 6.60 -3.33 -6.54
C LEU A 154 6.51 -3.47 -5.02
N MET A 155 5.36 -3.96 -4.54
CA MET A 155 5.10 -4.18 -3.13
C MET A 155 4.47 -5.56 -2.94
N MET A 156 4.94 -6.30 -1.96
CA MET A 156 4.32 -7.52 -1.48
C MET A 156 4.34 -7.53 0.04
N GLU A 157 3.34 -8.13 0.68
CA GLU A 157 3.40 -8.37 2.12
C GLU A 157 3.26 -9.85 2.46
N GLU A 158 3.63 -10.14 3.70
CA GLU A 158 3.33 -11.40 4.35
C GLU A 158 1.82 -11.60 4.45
N ARG A 159 1.36 -12.79 4.05
CA ARG A 159 -0.05 -13.13 3.83
C ARG A 159 -0.94 -12.98 5.06
N GLY A 160 -0.35 -13.07 6.25
CA GLY A 160 -1.04 -12.93 7.52
C GLY A 160 -0.46 -11.78 8.34
N VAL A 161 -1.29 -11.27 9.23
CA VAL A 161 -0.93 -10.32 10.29
C VAL A 161 -1.83 -10.61 11.47
N ASN A 162 -1.35 -10.43 12.70
CA ASN A 162 -2.13 -10.72 13.90
C ASN A 162 -2.59 -9.43 14.57
N ASN A 163 -1.64 -8.54 14.87
CA ASN A 163 -1.88 -7.31 15.63
C ASN A 163 -1.31 -6.10 14.89
N PRO A 164 -1.87 -5.74 13.71
CA PRO A 164 -1.33 -4.68 12.88
C PRO A 164 -1.30 -3.34 13.63
N VAL A 165 -0.17 -2.65 13.58
CA VAL A 165 0.01 -1.32 14.16
C VAL A 165 0.02 -0.28 13.05
N ASP A 166 -0.74 0.81 13.21
CA ASP A 166 -0.77 1.88 12.22
C ASP A 166 0.62 2.56 12.09
N PRO A 167 1.11 2.82 10.87
CA PRO A 167 2.39 3.49 10.65
C PRO A 167 2.47 4.86 11.32
N VAL A 168 1.36 5.61 11.41
CA VAL A 168 1.30 6.91 12.09
C VAL A 168 1.47 6.75 13.60
N ALA A 169 0.83 5.74 14.20
CA ALA A 169 0.99 5.44 15.63
C ALA A 169 2.44 5.06 15.96
N THR A 170 3.08 4.30 15.06
CA THR A 170 4.49 3.93 15.19
C THR A 170 5.41 5.16 15.16
N LEU A 171 5.13 6.15 14.30
CA LEU A 171 5.90 7.39 14.22
C LEU A 171 5.74 8.29 15.44
N LEU A 172 4.53 8.35 16.01
CA LEU A 172 4.26 9.16 17.19
C LEU A 172 4.82 8.54 18.48
N GLY A 173 5.40 7.33 18.41
CA GLY A 173 5.87 6.60 19.59
C GLY A 173 4.73 6.21 20.54
N VAL A 174 3.47 6.26 20.07
CA VAL A 174 2.26 5.96 20.85
C VAL A 174 2.07 4.45 20.96
N VAL A 175 3.16 3.69 21.04
CA VAL A 175 3.13 2.27 21.36
C VAL A 175 3.17 2.13 22.89
N GLY A 176 2.11 2.63 23.53
CA GLY A 176 1.75 2.18 24.88
C GLY A 176 1.14 0.79 24.74
N ASN A 177 1.73 -0.21 25.38
CA ASN A 177 1.24 -1.59 25.57
C ASN A 177 -0.15 -1.89 24.99
N VAL A 178 -0.20 -2.38 23.75
CA VAL A 178 -1.37 -3.12 23.26
C VAL A 178 -1.06 -4.61 23.42
N VAL A 179 -1.16 -5.08 24.66
CA VAL A 179 -1.29 -6.51 24.97
C VAL A 179 -2.73 -6.75 25.36
N GLY A 180 -3.50 -7.37 24.47
CA GLY A 180 -4.86 -7.83 24.75
C GLY A 180 -5.89 -6.71 24.81
N GLY A 181 -6.97 -6.85 24.05
CA GLY A 181 -8.01 -5.83 23.88
C GLY A 181 -8.43 -5.10 25.15
N VAL A 182 -8.22 -3.80 25.17
CA VAL A 182 -8.99 -2.85 25.98
C VAL A 182 -9.19 -1.57 25.17
N THR A 183 -10.45 -1.26 24.94
CA THR A 183 -10.95 0.02 24.44
C THR A 183 -10.74 1.10 25.49
N GLY A 184 -10.18 2.25 25.10
CA GLY A 184 -10.41 3.49 25.84
C GLY A 184 -9.27 4.49 25.78
N LEU A 185 -9.36 5.46 24.86
CA LEU A 185 -8.93 6.84 25.08
C LEU A 185 -9.78 7.77 24.20
N ALA A 186 -11.00 8.08 24.66
CA ALA A 186 -11.74 9.28 24.31
C ALA A 186 -12.86 9.50 25.35
N THR A 187 -12.50 10.01 26.53
CA THR A 187 -13.46 10.63 27.44
C THR A 187 -13.51 12.13 27.14
N GLY A 188 -14.62 12.60 26.58
CA GLY A 188 -15.01 14.01 26.64
C GLY A 188 -15.68 14.56 25.39
N LEU A 189 -16.97 14.89 25.56
CA LEU A 189 -17.76 15.91 24.84
C LEU A 189 -18.44 15.48 23.53
N VAL A 190 -19.69 15.00 23.66
CA VAL A 190 -20.87 15.64 23.05
C VAL A 190 -22.12 15.17 23.79
N THR A 191 -22.85 16.11 24.38
CA THR A 191 -24.27 15.97 24.74
C THR A 191 -25.11 16.54 23.60
N ASP A 192 -26.34 16.03 23.51
CA ASP A 192 -27.50 16.51 22.76
C ASP A 192 -27.77 15.90 21.36
N GLU A 193 -28.63 14.88 21.41
CA GLU A 193 -29.83 14.63 20.57
C GLU A 193 -29.71 14.73 19.03
N GLU A 194 -29.35 13.61 18.40
CA GLU A 194 -29.83 13.28 17.05
C GLU A 194 -30.17 11.78 16.97
N LEU A 195 -31.29 11.45 16.33
CA LEU A 195 -31.85 10.09 16.21
C LEU A 195 -30.77 9.07 15.80
N PRO A 196 -30.70 7.86 16.41
CA PRO A 196 -29.65 6.90 16.10
C PRO A 196 -29.77 6.44 14.63
N PRO A 197 -28.69 6.48 13.82
CA PRO A 197 -28.69 5.77 12.55
C PRO A 197 -28.92 4.29 12.84
N THR A 198 -29.87 3.69 12.13
CA THR A 198 -30.22 2.27 12.25
C THR A 198 -28.94 1.43 12.26
N PRO A 199 -28.74 0.55 13.26
CA PRO A 199 -27.51 -0.22 13.35
C PRO A 199 -27.35 -1.04 12.09
N THR A 200 -26.24 -0.79 11.39
CA THR A 200 -25.80 -1.61 10.26
C THR A 200 -25.75 -3.06 10.75
N PRO A 201 -26.34 -4.04 10.03
CA PRO A 201 -26.29 -5.44 10.43
C PRO A 201 -24.84 -5.83 10.73
N PRO A 202 -24.57 -6.54 11.84
CA PRO A 202 -23.22 -6.93 12.18
C PRO A 202 -22.63 -7.79 11.05
N LEU A 203 -21.43 -7.42 10.59
CA LEU A 203 -20.66 -8.22 9.65
C LEU A 203 -20.42 -9.60 10.29
N LEU A 204 -20.91 -10.66 9.62
CA LEU A 204 -20.56 -12.04 9.94
C LEU A 204 -19.05 -12.20 9.72
N GLY A 205 -18.28 -12.13 10.81
CA GLY A 205 -16.84 -12.36 10.84
C GLY A 205 -16.10 -11.17 11.43
N ALA A 206 -15.31 -11.41 12.47
CA ALA A 206 -14.37 -10.43 13.02
C ALA A 206 -13.60 -9.77 11.87
N ALA A 207 -13.56 -8.43 11.84
CA ALA A 207 -12.78 -7.69 10.85
C ALA A 207 -11.35 -8.26 10.87
N GLN A 208 -10.97 -8.94 9.79
CA GLN A 208 -9.66 -9.57 9.69
C GLN A 208 -8.60 -8.49 9.93
N PRO A 209 -7.56 -8.77 10.72
CA PRO A 209 -6.50 -7.80 10.98
C PRO A 209 -5.86 -7.40 9.65
N MET A 210 -5.69 -6.09 9.43
CA MET A 210 -5.08 -5.54 8.21
C MET A 210 -3.96 -4.55 8.51
N ARG A 211 -2.83 -4.67 7.80
CA ARG A 211 -1.80 -3.64 7.77
C ARG A 211 -2.27 -2.43 6.97
N THR A 212 -1.73 -1.25 7.28
CA THR A 212 -2.16 0.00 6.66
C THR A 212 -1.07 0.57 5.74
N TYR A 213 -1.44 0.89 4.50
CA TYR A 213 -0.58 1.46 3.47
C TYR A 213 -1.19 2.78 2.97
N ARG A 214 -0.65 3.91 3.43
CA ARG A 214 -1.15 5.26 3.13
C ARG A 214 -0.30 5.94 2.06
N ILE A 215 -0.92 6.25 0.93
CA ILE A 215 -0.33 7.02 -0.16
C ILE A 215 -1.04 8.38 -0.19
N ILE A 216 -0.47 9.36 0.51
CA ILE A 216 -0.98 10.73 0.64
C ILE A 216 -0.16 11.69 -0.25
N SER A 217 1.01 11.25 -0.72
CA SER A 217 1.93 12.05 -1.54
C SER A 217 1.28 12.62 -2.81
N ASP A 218 1.39 13.94 -2.98
CA ASP A 218 0.98 14.62 -4.21
C ASP A 218 1.98 14.43 -5.38
N ASN A 219 3.12 13.80 -5.12
CA ASN A 219 4.19 13.58 -6.10
C ASN A 219 4.58 12.10 -6.21
N ALA A 220 3.64 11.18 -5.98
CA ALA A 220 3.80 9.74 -6.23
C ALA A 220 3.39 9.37 -7.67
N ARG A 221 4.04 10.00 -8.65
CA ARG A 221 3.65 9.92 -10.08
C ARG A 221 4.03 8.60 -10.74
N THR A 222 5.07 7.93 -10.25
CA THR A 222 5.56 6.66 -10.80
C THR A 222 5.56 5.60 -9.71
N MET A 223 4.68 4.62 -9.84
CA MET A 223 4.61 3.40 -9.03
C MET A 223 4.38 2.22 -9.97
N LEU A 224 5.39 1.94 -10.78
CA LEU A 224 5.33 0.96 -11.85
C LEU A 224 5.45 -0.46 -11.29
N GLY A 225 4.43 -1.27 -11.54
CA GLY A 225 4.38 -2.67 -11.13
C GLY A 225 3.11 -3.04 -10.34
N THR A 226 3.16 -4.18 -9.68
CA THR A 226 2.03 -4.74 -8.91
C THR A 226 2.22 -4.51 -7.41
N ILE A 227 1.17 -4.06 -6.75
CA ILE A 227 1.04 -3.92 -5.29
C ILE A 227 0.17 -5.09 -4.82
N TYR A 228 0.79 -6.05 -4.13
CA TYR A 228 0.15 -7.27 -3.66
C TYR A 228 0.08 -7.34 -2.12
N LEU A 229 -1.10 -7.03 -1.58
CA LEU A 229 -1.36 -6.80 -0.17
C LEU A 229 -2.57 -7.63 0.34
N PRO A 230 -2.44 -8.98 0.41
CA PRO A 230 -3.55 -9.88 0.79
C PRO A 230 -4.16 -9.64 2.18
N ALA A 231 -3.44 -8.98 3.09
CA ALA A 231 -3.88 -8.56 4.42
C ALA A 231 -3.75 -7.04 4.60
N GLY A 232 -3.80 -6.26 3.51
CA GLY A 232 -3.54 -4.84 3.53
C GLY A 232 -4.77 -4.00 3.23
N ARG A 233 -4.88 -2.90 3.96
CA ARG A 233 -5.73 -1.76 3.63
C ARG A 233 -4.87 -0.69 2.95
N VAL A 234 -5.18 -0.41 1.69
CA VAL A 234 -4.58 0.68 0.93
C VAL A 234 -5.46 1.91 1.07
N VAL A 235 -4.87 3.02 1.52
CA VAL A 235 -5.53 4.32 1.65
C VAL A 235 -4.83 5.28 0.70
N ILE A 236 -5.60 5.90 -0.20
CA ILE A 236 -5.08 6.89 -1.15
C ILE A 236 -5.84 8.19 -0.92
N ASP A 237 -5.09 9.22 -0.56
CA ASP A 237 -5.60 10.52 -0.10
C ASP A 237 -4.63 11.62 -0.53
N ALA A 238 -4.55 11.86 -1.83
CA ALA A 238 -3.62 12.82 -2.45
C ALA A 238 -4.41 13.79 -3.32
N ASP A 239 -4.04 15.07 -3.35
CA ASP A 239 -4.74 16.10 -4.14
C ASP A 239 -4.35 16.05 -5.63
N LYS A 240 -3.35 15.23 -5.98
CA LYS A 240 -2.81 15.09 -7.34
C LYS A 240 -2.88 13.65 -7.84
N PRO A 241 -2.87 13.42 -9.17
CA PRO A 241 -2.78 12.08 -9.74
C PRO A 241 -1.65 11.24 -9.15
N VAL A 242 -2.00 10.00 -8.78
CA VAL A 242 -1.08 8.97 -8.28
C VAL A 242 -0.88 7.92 -9.37
N ALA A 243 0.38 7.52 -9.57
CA ALA A 243 0.82 6.49 -10.52
C ALA A 243 0.52 6.76 -12.02
N ASP A 244 0.08 7.96 -12.39
CA ASP A 244 -0.30 8.35 -13.76
C ASP A 244 0.83 8.24 -14.80
N ARG A 245 2.09 8.33 -14.36
CA ARG A 245 3.27 8.17 -15.23
C ARG A 245 3.78 6.74 -15.29
N SER A 246 3.11 5.81 -14.62
CA SER A 246 3.44 4.39 -14.68
C SER A 246 2.82 3.79 -15.94
N ALA A 247 3.58 3.00 -16.70
CA ALA A 247 3.03 2.25 -17.84
C ALA A 247 1.87 1.33 -17.40
N TYR A 248 1.99 0.75 -16.20
CA TYR A 248 0.87 0.10 -15.51
C TYR A 248 1.06 0.11 -13.99
N THR A 249 -0.07 -0.01 -13.29
CA THR A 249 -0.12 -0.33 -11.87
C THR A 249 -1.24 -1.33 -11.64
N VAL A 250 -0.97 -2.40 -10.89
CA VAL A 250 -1.98 -3.37 -10.46
C VAL A 250 -2.05 -3.34 -8.94
N VAL A 251 -3.25 -3.31 -8.38
CA VAL A 251 -3.45 -3.40 -6.92
C VAL A 251 -4.31 -4.62 -6.60
N VAL A 252 -3.76 -5.54 -5.83
CA VAL A 252 -4.47 -6.68 -5.23
C VAL A 252 -4.38 -6.50 -3.73
N ALA A 253 -5.46 -6.03 -3.10
CA ALA A 253 -5.49 -5.75 -1.67
C ALA A 253 -6.78 -6.24 -1.02
N ARG A 254 -6.76 -6.47 0.30
CA ARG A 254 -7.98 -6.81 1.05
C ARG A 254 -8.99 -5.67 1.03
N GLN A 255 -8.50 -4.44 1.17
CA GLN A 255 -9.34 -3.25 1.18
C GLN A 255 -8.63 -2.08 0.49
N VAL A 256 -9.36 -1.33 -0.33
CA VAL A 256 -8.89 -0.09 -0.94
C VAL A 256 -9.86 1.03 -0.57
N ASN A 257 -9.33 2.10 0.01
CA ASN A 257 -10.04 3.31 0.37
C ASN A 257 -9.46 4.48 -0.43
N LEU A 258 -10.33 5.18 -1.14
CA LEU A 258 -9.99 6.39 -1.90
C LEU A 258 -10.73 7.56 -1.23
N TYR A 259 -10.01 8.62 -0.88
CA TYR A 259 -10.56 9.85 -0.27
C TYR A 259 -10.50 11.03 -1.26
N GLU A 260 -10.91 12.23 -0.84
CA GLU A 260 -11.03 13.39 -1.74
C GLU A 260 -9.66 13.79 -2.32
N GLY A 261 -9.48 13.63 -3.63
CA GLY A 261 -8.33 14.18 -4.35
C GLY A 261 -7.77 13.37 -5.53
N PRO A 262 -7.61 12.04 -5.49
CA PRO A 262 -6.90 11.36 -6.57
C PRO A 262 -7.84 10.59 -7.49
N ASN A 263 -7.69 10.86 -8.79
CA ASN A 263 -7.77 9.79 -9.79
C ASN A 263 -6.53 8.91 -9.58
N LEU A 264 -6.67 7.75 -8.95
CA LEU A 264 -5.66 6.70 -9.06
C LEU A 264 -5.64 6.23 -10.52
N TYR A 265 -4.50 6.33 -11.19
CA TYR A 265 -4.37 5.88 -12.57
C TYR A 265 -3.84 4.46 -12.61
N LEU A 266 -4.67 3.54 -13.10
CA LEU A 266 -4.30 2.15 -13.35
C LEU A 266 -4.16 1.98 -14.86
N ASN A 267 -3.01 2.40 -15.39
CA ASN A 267 -2.70 2.20 -16.80
C ASN A 267 -2.52 0.70 -17.10
N ALA A 268 -2.74 0.29 -18.35
CA ALA A 268 -2.60 -1.09 -18.82
C ALA A 268 -1.66 -1.17 -20.05
N ASN A 269 -0.70 -0.25 -20.15
CA ASN A 269 0.23 -0.16 -21.28
C ASN A 269 1.41 -1.12 -21.07
N TYR A 270 1.11 -2.42 -21.00
CA TYR A 270 2.10 -3.44 -20.63
C TYR A 270 3.29 -3.52 -21.60
N ASP A 271 3.09 -3.17 -22.87
CA ASP A 271 4.15 -3.16 -23.89
C ASP A 271 5.10 -1.94 -23.80
N GLN A 272 4.79 -0.95 -22.96
CA GLN A 272 5.61 0.26 -22.79
C GLN A 272 6.67 0.13 -21.69
N THR A 273 6.87 -1.07 -21.14
CA THR A 273 7.80 -1.31 -20.03
C THR A 273 8.41 -2.72 -20.11
N SER A 274 9.65 -2.87 -19.63
CA SER A 274 10.28 -4.18 -19.44
C SER A 274 9.86 -4.89 -18.15
N VAL A 275 9.13 -4.21 -17.27
CA VAL A 275 8.62 -4.78 -16.02
C VAL A 275 7.45 -5.71 -16.35
N PRO A 276 7.55 -7.02 -16.06
CA PRO A 276 6.52 -7.98 -16.45
C PRO A 276 5.30 -7.87 -15.54
N VAL A 277 4.12 -8.12 -16.09
CA VAL A 277 2.92 -8.29 -15.27
C VAL A 277 2.92 -9.71 -14.67
N PRO A 278 2.78 -9.87 -13.34
CA PRO A 278 2.72 -11.20 -12.74
C PRO A 278 1.54 -12.03 -13.29
N LYS A 279 1.74 -13.34 -13.48
CA LYS A 279 0.65 -14.25 -13.88
C LYS A 279 -0.53 -14.14 -12.90
N GLY A 280 -1.75 -14.10 -13.42
CA GLY A 280 -2.98 -13.96 -12.64
C GLY A 280 -3.48 -12.52 -12.51
N VAL A 281 -2.63 -11.53 -12.80
CA VAL A 281 -3.03 -10.13 -12.90
C VAL A 281 -2.59 -9.58 -14.26
N GLY A 282 -3.36 -8.68 -14.87
CA GLY A 282 -3.11 -8.19 -16.24
C GLY A 282 -4.21 -8.55 -17.24
N PRO A 283 -3.98 -8.37 -18.54
CA PRO A 283 -5.01 -8.59 -19.54
C PRO A 283 -5.30 -10.09 -19.61
N LEU A 284 -6.46 -10.47 -19.10
CA LEU A 284 -7.05 -11.78 -19.30
C LEU A 284 -7.41 -11.88 -20.79
N SER A 285 -6.43 -12.12 -21.66
CA SER A 285 -6.68 -12.41 -23.06
C SER A 285 -7.52 -13.68 -23.16
N GLY A 286 -8.84 -13.51 -23.24
CA GLY A 286 -9.69 -14.17 -24.23
C GLY A 286 -9.66 -15.70 -24.32
N ARG A 287 -9.39 -16.44 -23.24
CA ARG A 287 -9.73 -17.87 -23.20
C ARG A 287 -10.90 -18.09 -22.25
N LEU A 288 -12.10 -17.96 -22.81
CA LEU A 288 -13.21 -18.83 -22.45
C LEU A 288 -12.72 -20.28 -22.54
N MET A 289 -12.34 -20.86 -21.41
CA MET A 289 -12.25 -22.31 -21.26
C MET A 289 -13.66 -22.78 -20.92
N LEU A 290 -14.39 -23.25 -21.93
CA LEU A 290 -15.49 -24.18 -21.71
C LEU A 290 -14.87 -25.49 -21.25
N SER A 291 -14.98 -25.82 -19.97
CA SER A 291 -14.88 -27.22 -19.55
C SER A 291 -16.17 -27.90 -20.01
N GLN A 292 -16.04 -28.94 -20.84
CA GLN A 292 -17.11 -29.94 -20.98
C GLN A 292 -17.29 -30.71 -19.68
#